data_AF-A0A9D1LIC3-F1
#
_entry.id   AF-A0A9D1LIC3-F1
#
_cell.length_a   1.000
_cell.length_b   1.000
_cell.length_c   1.000
_cell.angle_alpha   90.00
_cell.angle_beta   90.00
_cell.angle_gamma   90.00
#
_symmetry.space_group_name_H-M   'P 1'
#
loop_
_entity.id
_entity.type
_entity.pdbx_description
1 polymer ?
#
loop_
_entity_poly.entity_id
_entity_poly.type
_entity_poly.pdbx_seq_one_letter_code
_entity_poly.pdbx_strand_id
1 'polypeptide(L)' 'MLKLNKKGQALVEYVLIIALVTVIAVSLIRIFGGYLKDSITKTSCELVGETYQEGSEPGEGTCK' A
#
# COMPACT_ATOMS: atom_id res chain seq x y z
N MET A 1 -38.44 -7.71 20.02
CA MET A 1 -37.54 -8.61 19.28
C MET A 1 -37.24 -7.98 17.92
N LEU A 2 -35.99 -7.59 17.65
CA LEU A 2 -35.63 -7.08 16.32
C LEU A 2 -35.78 -8.19 15.28
N LYS A 3 -36.60 -7.93 14.27
CA LYS A 3 -36.88 -8.85 13.17
C LYS A 3 -35.70 -8.78 12.19
N LEU A 4 -34.69 -9.64 12.33
CA LEU A 4 -33.57 -9.70 11.38
C LEU A 4 -34.05 -10.24 10.03
N ASN A 5 -34.11 -9.36 9.03
CA ASN A 5 -34.39 -9.72 7.65
C ASN A 5 -33.13 -10.34 7.03
N LYS A 6 -33.17 -11.64 6.72
CA LYS A 6 -32.02 -12.42 6.20
C LYS A 6 -31.88 -12.39 4.68
N LYS A 7 -32.74 -11.66 3.95
CA LYS A 7 -32.68 -11.59 2.48
C LYS A 7 -31.56 -10.64 2.04
N GLY A 8 -30.61 -11.13 1.24
CA GLY A 8 -29.49 -10.34 0.71
C GLY A 8 -28.27 -10.20 1.65
N GLN A 9 -28.33 -10.75 2.86
CA GLN A 9 -27.27 -10.64 3.87
C GLN A 9 -25.94 -11.25 3.40
N ALA A 10 -25.98 -12.35 2.63
CA ALA A 10 -24.77 -12.97 2.10
C ALA A 10 -23.97 -12.03 1.18
N LEU A 11 -24.63 -11.27 0.29
CA LEU A 11 -23.95 -10.34 -0.60
C LEU A 11 -23.33 -9.16 0.16
N VAL A 12 -24.05 -8.64 1.16
CA VAL A 12 -23.58 -7.52 1.98
C VAL A 12 -22.34 -7.91 2.80
N GLU A 13 -22.32 -9.12 3.35
CA GLU A 13 -21.19 -9.63 4.14
C GLU A 13 -19.91 -9.75 3.31
N TYR A 14 -19.99 -10.30 2.10
CA TYR A 14 -18.83 -10.38 1.20
C TYR A 14 -18.30 -8.99 0.79
N VAL A 15 -19.18 -8.05 0.46
CA VAL A 15 -18.77 -6.69 0.09
C VAL A 15 -18.09 -5.98 1.26
N LEU A 16 -18.60 -6.15 2.48
CA LEU A 16 -17.98 -5.58 3.69
C LEU A 16 -16.60 -6.16 3.96
N ILE A 17 -16.42 -7.48 3.80
CA ILE A 17 -15.11 -8.13 3.95
C ILE A 17 -14.12 -7.59 2.89
N ILE A 18 -14.54 -7.50 1.63
CA ILE A 18 -13.70 -6.97 0.55
C ILE A 18 -13.32 -5.51 0.81
N ALA A 19 -14.28 -4.68 1.23
CA ALA A 19 -14.02 -3.29 1.58
C ALA A 19 -13.01 -3.18 2.74
N LEU A 20 -13.12 -4.03 3.75
CA LEU A 20 -12.19 -4.04 4.87
C LEU A 20 -10.77 -4.46 4.43
N VAL A 21 -10.65 -5.56 3.69
CA VAL A 21 -9.36 -6.08 3.24
C VAL A 21 -8.67 -5.09 2.29
N THR A 22 -9.43 -4.45 1.39
CA THR A 22 -8.87 -3.45 0.47
C THR A 22 -8.34 -2.21 1.20
N VAL A 23 -9.04 -1.69 2.21
CA VAL A 23 -8.56 -0.57 3.03
C VAL A 23 -7.27 -0.94 3.77
N ILE A 24 -7.19 -2.14 4.34
CA ILE A 24 -5.99 -2.64 5.02
C ILE A 24 -4.83 -2.75 4.02
N ALA A 25 -5.05 -3.38 2.86
CA ALA A 25 -4.02 -3.54 1.84
C ALA A 25 -3.49 -2.19 1.33
N VAL A 26 -4.37 -1.24 1.01
CA VAL A 26 -3.96 0.10 0.55
C VAL A 26 -3.16 0.83 1.63
N SER A 27 -3.57 0.71 2.90
CA SER A 27 -2.83 1.32 4.02
C SER A 27 -1.42 0.76 4.15
N LEU A 28 -1.27 -0.57 4.05
CA LEU A 28 0.05 -1.22 4.07
C LEU A 28 0.92 -0.78 2.90
N ILE A 29 0.36 -0.72 1.68
CA ILE A 29 1.09 -0.29 0.48
C ILE A 29 1.52 1.17 0.60
N ARG A 30 0.73 2.06 1.22
CA ARG A 30 1.13 3.45 1.43
C ARG A 30 2.32 3.57 2.39
N ILE A 31 2.33 2.79 3.47
CA ILE A 31 3.41 2.82 4.47
C ILE A 31 4.68 2.16 3.91
N PHE A 32 4.56 0.96 3.35
CA PHE A 32 5.71 0.21 2.84
C PHE A 32 6.18 0.64 1.46
N GLY A 33 5.30 1.26 0.67
CA GLY A 33 5.58 1.65 -0.71
C GLY A 33 6.73 2.66 -0.83
N GLY A 34 6.86 3.57 0.14
CA GLY A 34 7.98 4.51 0.18
C GLY A 34 9.33 3.81 0.31
N TYR A 35 9.47 2.92 1.30
CA TYR A 35 10.68 2.13 1.50
C TYR A 35 11.01 1.22 0.32
N LEU A 36 9.98 0.62 -0.30
CA LEU A 36 10.16 -0.22 -1.47
C LEU A 36 10.64 0.61 -2.67
N LYS A 37 10.05 1.79 -2.87
CA LYS A 37 10.45 2.75 -3.91
C LYS A 37 11.90 3.17 -3.71
N ASP A 38 12.31 3.53 -2.50
CA ASP A 38 13.69 3.90 -2.19
C ASP A 38 14.67 2.76 -2.41
N SER A 39 14.30 1.53 -2.06
CA SER A 39 15.14 0.35 -2.31
C SER A 39 15.36 0.12 -3.81
N ILE A 40 14.30 0.25 -4.62
CA ILE A 40 14.37 0.15 -6.08
C ILE A 40 15.20 1.32 -6.65
N THR A 41 14.98 2.54 -6.17
CA THR A 41 15.73 3.72 -6.60
C THR A 41 17.22 3.54 -6.31
N LYS A 42 17.58 3.09 -5.11
CA LYS A 42 18.98 2.84 -4.73
C LYS A 42 19.67 1.87 -5.69
N THR A 43 19.06 0.71 -5.93
CA THR A 43 19.58 -0.26 -6.91
C THR A 43 19.63 0.33 -8.31
N SER A 44 18.65 1.15 -8.70
CA SER A 44 18.62 1.79 -10.02
C SER A 44 19.74 2.82 -10.18
N CYS A 45 20.03 3.65 -9.17
CA CYS A 45 21.13 4.61 -9.20
C CYS A 45 22.47 3.88 -9.35
N GLU A 46 22.69 2.80 -8.58
CA GLU A 46 23.91 1.99 -8.66
C GLU A 46 24.12 1.37 -10.06
N LEU A 47 23.04 0.98 -10.74
CA LEU A 47 23.10 0.45 -12.10
C LEU A 47 23.46 1.51 -13.15
N VAL A 48 23.07 2.76 -12.94
CA VAL A 48 23.36 3.88 -13.85
C VAL A 48 24.69 4.56 -13.51
N GLY A 49 25.33 4.16 -12.41
CA GLY A 49 26.58 4.74 -11.92
C GLY A 49 26.39 6.05 -11.16
N GLU A 50 25.16 6.35 -10.75
CA GLU A 50 24.80 7.50 -9.92
C GLU A 50 24.74 7.10 -8.44
N THR A 51 24.87 8.09 -7.56
CA THR A 51 24.87 7.90 -6.12
C THR A 51 23.47 8.10 -5.56
N TYR A 52 22.99 7.12 -4.81
CA TYR A 52 21.72 7.27 -4.11
C TYR A 52 21.82 8.32 -2.98
N GLN A 53 20.94 9.32 -3.01
CA GLN A 53 20.72 10.25 -1.90
C GLN A 53 19.36 9.98 -1.26
N GLU A 54 19.37 9.84 0.06
CA GLU A 54 18.17 9.67 0.88
C GLU A 54 17.39 10.99 0.95
N GLY A 55 16.07 10.91 0.77
CA GLY A 55 15.15 12.03 0.91
C GLY A 55 14.77 12.30 2.37
N SER A 56 13.91 13.29 2.60
CA SER A 56 13.45 13.61 3.97
C SER A 56 12.44 12.57 4.49
N GLU A 57 11.69 11.96 3.57
CA GLU A 57 10.69 10.95 3.85
C GLU A 57 10.91 9.68 3.01
N PRO A 58 10.38 8.51 3.44
CA PRO A 58 10.45 7.27 2.67
C PRO A 58 9.77 7.41 1.29
N GLY A 59 10.49 7.09 0.23
CA GLY A 59 10.04 7.20 -1.17
C GLY A 59 10.48 8.47 -1.89
N GLU A 60 11.23 9.34 -1.22
CA GLU A 60 11.82 10.56 -1.79
C GLU A 60 13.30 10.43 -2.15
N GLY A 61 13.86 9.22 -2.07
CA GLY A 61 15.23 8.97 -2.52
C GLY A 61 15.43 9.34 -3.99
N THR A 62 16.57 9.93 -4.31
CA THR A 62 16.92 10.37 -5.68
C THR A 62 18.33 9.95 -6.06
N CYS A 63 18.60 9.87 -7.36
CA CYS A 63 19.93 9.63 -7.90
C CYS A 63 20.63 10.97 -8.22
N LYS A 64 21.92 11.07 -7.90
CA LYS A 64 22.78 12.21 -8.24
C LYS A 64 24.19 11.80 -8.63
#